data_AF-A0A1F2YB28-F1
#
_entry.id   AF-A0A1F2YB28-F1
#
_cell.length_a   1.000
_cell.length_b   1.000
_cell.length_c   1.000
_cell.angle_alpha   90.00
_cell.angle_beta   90.00
_cell.angle_gamma   90.00
#
_symmetry.space_group_name_H-M   'P 1'
#
loop_
_entity.id
_entity.type
_entity.pdbx_description
1 polymer ?
#
loop_
_entity_poly.entity_id
_entity_poly.type
_entity_poly.pdbx_seq_one_letter_code
_entity_poly.pdbx_strand_id
1 'polypeptide(L)' 'MVRTLEFLDSHVACQNGELGVEIWNVRVPALLLPELQERSFAFDVEDEGNGTVRIKIHRYIYKEV' A
#
# COMPACT_ATOMS: atom_id res chain seq x y z
N MET A 1 -8.42 -2.35 -10.56
CA MET A 1 -7.47 -2.56 -9.44
C MET A 1 -6.01 -2.74 -9.89
N VAL A 2 -5.72 -3.17 -11.12
CA VAL A 2 -4.34 -3.41 -11.63
C VAL A 2 -3.40 -2.18 -11.54
N ARG A 3 -3.92 -0.97 -11.76
CA ARG A 3 -3.11 0.25 -11.88
C ARG A 3 -2.32 0.65 -10.64
N THR A 4 -2.81 0.37 -9.42
CA THR A 4 -2.13 0.79 -8.19
C THR A 4 -0.91 -0.09 -7.90
N LEU A 5 -1.04 -1.40 -8.16
CA LEU A 5 0.07 -2.33 -8.03
C LEU A 5 1.11 -2.10 -9.11
N GLU A 6 0.69 -1.86 -10.36
CA GLU A 6 1.60 -1.47 -11.45
C GLU A 6 2.34 -0.16 -11.13
N PHE A 7 1.69 0.80 -10.48
CA PHE A 7 2.33 2.05 -10.07
C PHE A 7 3.40 1.81 -8.99
N LEU A 8 3.06 1.03 -7.96
CA LEU A 8 3.99 0.63 -6.89
C LEU A 8 5.19 -0.13 -7.44
N ASP A 9 4.96 -0.97 -8.45
CA ASP A 9 6.00 -1.74 -9.13
C ASP A 9 6.86 -0.86 -10.06
N SER A 10 6.26 0.10 -10.77
CA SER A 10 6.98 0.92 -11.75
C SER A 10 7.77 2.07 -11.13
N HIS A 11 7.44 2.51 -9.91
CA HIS A 11 8.13 3.62 -9.25
C HIS A 11 9.23 3.12 -8.32
N VAL A 12 10.49 3.32 -8.74
CA VAL A 12 11.69 2.97 -7.96
C VAL A 12 11.66 3.54 -6.55
N ALA A 13 11.17 4.77 -6.36
CA ALA A 13 11.05 5.36 -5.03
C ALA A 13 10.04 4.63 -4.13
N CYS A 14 8.97 4.05 -4.70
CA CYS A 14 8.06 3.18 -3.95
C CYS A 14 8.71 1.82 -3.65
N GLN A 15 9.49 1.29 -4.59
CA GLN A 15 10.25 0.05 -4.39
C GLN A 15 11.34 0.18 -3.32
N ASN A 16 11.98 1.35 -3.24
CA ASN A 16 12.99 1.68 -2.23
C ASN A 16 12.36 2.06 -0.87
N GLY A 17 11.03 2.13 -0.79
CA GLY A 17 10.28 2.60 0.39
C GLY A 17 10.50 4.08 0.73
N GLU A 18 11.06 4.86 -0.19
CA GLU A 18 11.21 6.32 -0.07
C GLU A 18 9.87 7.04 -0.24
N LEU A 19 8.93 6.40 -0.95
CA LEU A 19 7.58 6.88 -1.19
C LEU A 19 6.55 5.79 -0.85
N GLY A 20 5.45 6.19 -0.23
CA GLY A 20 4.29 5.33 0.04
C GLY A 20 3.08 5.70 -0.83
N VAL A 21 2.13 4.79 -0.97
CA VAL A 21 0.86 5.04 -1.66
C VAL A 21 -0.27 5.05 -0.65
N GLU A 22 -1.11 6.06 -0.73
CA GLU A 22 -2.29 6.18 0.12
C GLU A 22 -3.55 5.99 -0.72
N ILE A 23 -4.41 5.07 -0.31
CA ILE A 23 -5.69 4.80 -0.95
C ILE A 23 -6.80 5.19 0.01
N TRP A 24 -7.67 6.09 -0.45
CA TRP A 24 -8.85 6.54 0.28
C TRP A 24 -10.06 5.89 -0.36
N ASN A 25 -10.79 5.06 0.39
CA ASN A 25 -11.92 4.32 -0.16
C ASN A 25 -13.01 4.11 0.89
N VAL A 26 -14.24 3.84 0.46
CA VAL A 26 -15.36 3.56 1.39
C VAL A 26 -15.20 2.20 2.08
N ARG A 27 -14.38 1.31 1.51
CA ARG A 27 -14.09 0.00 2.10
C ARG A 27 -12.73 -0.52 1.64
N VAL A 28 -12.14 -1.39 2.44
CA VAL A 28 -10.88 -2.05 2.09
C VAL A 28 -11.13 -3.02 0.93
N PRO A 29 -10.36 -2.93 -0.17
CA PRO A 29 -10.51 -3.88 -1.27
C PRO A 29 -9.98 -5.26 -0.84
N ALA A 30 -10.85 -6.27 -0.83
CA ALA A 30 -10.52 -7.62 -0.36
C ALA A 30 -9.36 -8.29 -1.13
N LEU A 31 -9.16 -7.93 -2.40
CA LEU A 31 -8.08 -8.45 -3.23
C LEU A 31 -6.76 -7.68 -3.09
N LEU A 32 -6.79 -6.45 -2.57
CA LEU A 32 -5.59 -5.62 -2.50
C LEU A 32 -4.62 -6.11 -1.42
N LEU A 33 -5.14 -6.42 -0.23
CA LEU A 33 -4.32 -6.86 0.90
C LEU A 33 -3.50 -8.12 0.60
N PRO A 34 -4.09 -9.21 0.06
CA PRO A 34 -3.30 -10.40 -0.28
C PRO A 34 -2.25 -10.10 -1.36
N GLU A 35 -2.58 -9.31 -2.39
CA GLU A 35 -1.61 -8.96 -3.45
C GLU A 35 -0.43 -8.12 -2.91
N LEU A 36 -0.66 -7.23 -1.93
CA LEU A 36 0.40 -6.48 -1.27
C LEU A 36 1.31 -7.39 -0.44
N GLN A 37 0.71 -8.34 0.28
CA GLN A 37 1.44 -9.31 1.10
C GLN A 37 2.30 -10.24 0.24
N GLU A 38 1.79 -10.76 -0.88
CA GLU A 38 2.55 -11.56 -1.84
C GLU A 38 3.76 -10.82 -2.40
N ARG A 39 3.66 -9.49 -2.53
CA ARG A 39 4.71 -8.61 -3.05
C ARG A 39 5.62 -8.02 -1.96
N SER A 40 5.52 -8.50 -0.72
CA SER A 40 6.31 -8.01 0.43
C SER A 40 6.15 -6.51 0.72
N PHE A 41 4.99 -5.94 0.42
CA PHE A 41 4.64 -4.60 0.88
C PHE A 41 4.02 -4.67 2.27
N ALA A 42 4.39 -3.72 3.12
CA ALA A 42 3.69 -3.45 4.35
C ALA A 42 2.54 -2.47 4.07
N PHE A 43 1.47 -2.59 4.86
CA PHE A 43 0.35 -1.68 4.76
C PHE A 43 -0.22 -1.40 6.15
N ASP A 44 -0.73 -0.19 6.32
CA ASP A 44 -1.47 0.24 7.49
C ASP A 44 -2.89 0.63 7.05
N VAL A 45 -3.90 0.26 7.84
CA VAL A 45 -5.31 0.56 7.54
C VAL A 45 -5.86 1.40 8.68
N GLU A 46 -6.18 2.65 8.38
CA GLU A 46 -6.79 3.59 9.31
C GLU A 46 -8.25 3.80 8.90
N ASP A 47 -9.16 3.76 9.88
CA ASP A 47 -10.55 4.19 9.69
C ASP A 47 -10.63 5.69 10.00
N GLU A 48 -10.93 6.51 8.99
CA GLU A 48 -11.01 7.97 9.12
C GLU A 48 -12.41 8.43 9.56
N GLY A 49 -13.32 7.49 9.84
CA GLY A 49 -14.73 7.78 10.10
C GLY A 49 -15.53 8.03 8.80
N ASN A 50 -16.85 8.23 8.95
CA ASN A 50 -17.79 8.40 7.84
C ASN A 50 -17.82 7.24 6.82
N GLY A 51 -17.38 6.05 7.23
CA GLY A 51 -17.27 4.89 6.35
C GLY A 51 -16.14 5.03 5.32
N THR A 52 -15.12 5.86 5.57
CA THR A 52 -13.92 5.93 4.72
C THR A 52 -12.75 5.27 5.44
N VAL A 53 -12.08 4.37 4.72
CA VAL A 53 -10.82 3.75 5.13
C VAL A 53 -9.67 4.34 4.32
N ARG A 54 -8.57 4.59 5.01
CA ARG A 54 -7.29 5.00 4.46
C ARG A 54 -6.32 3.83 4.55
N ILE A 55 -5.75 3.44 3.43
CA ILE A 55 -4.77 2.35 3.34
C ILE A 55 -3.44 2.98 2.94
N LYS A 56 -2.47 2.93 3.85
CA LYS A 56 -1.10 3.42 3.65
C LYS A 56 -0.19 2.26 3.30
N ILE A 57 0.27 2.19 2.07
CA ILE A 57 1.13 1.12 1.55
C ILE A 57 2.56 1.62 1.49
N HIS A 58 3.49 0.85 2.04
CA HIS A 58 4.92 1.16 2.02
C HIS A 58 5.75 -0.13 1.91
N ARG A 59 6.92 -0.05 1.28
CA ARG A 59 7.85 -1.19 1.23
C ARG A 59 8.46 -1.39 2.61
N TYR A 60 8.58 -2.64 3.07
CA TYR A 60 9.34 -2.95 4.27
C TYR A 60 10.83 -2.75 3.97
N ILE A 61 11.39 -1.60 4.33
CA ILE A 61 12.83 -1.38 4.23
C ILE A 61 13.45 -2.00 5.49
N TYR A 62 14.01 -3.20 5.39
CA TYR A 62 15.04 -3.62 6.34
C TYR A 62 16.24 -2.71 6.12
N LYS A 63 16.34 -1.62 6.89
CA LYS A 63 17.61 -0.92 7.06
C LYS A 63 18.50 -1.86 7.86
N GLU A 64 19.32 -2.65 7.18
CA GLU A 64 20.51 -3.24 7.79
C GLU A 64 21.32 -2.07 8.37
N VAL A 65 21.38 -2.01 9.70
CA VAL A 65 22.19 -1.08 10.48
C VAL A 65 23.63 -1.55 10.53
#